data_AF-A0A383E0D5-F1
#
_entry.id   AF-A0A383E0D5-F1
#
_cell.length_a   1.000
_cell.length_b   1.000
_cell.length_c   1.000
_cell.angle_alpha   90.00
_cell.angle_beta   90.00
_cell.angle_gamma   90.00
#
_symmetry.space_group_name_H-M   'P 1'
#
loop_
_entity.id
_entity.type
_entity.pdbx_description
1 polymer ?
#
loop_
_entity_poly.entity_id
_entity_poly.type
_entity_poly.pdbx_seq_one_letter_code
_entity_poly.pdbx_strand_id
1 'polypeptide(L)'
;MDDITVLGLDAMEVQTVRTIQPQHFDQYWQAGILSWKSDFEMNMHGPYYAELLGSRRERNRTLSKMETSLQAGKIINARHLTFHVGPYG
;
A
#
# COMPACT_ATOMS: atom_id res chain seq x y z
N MET A 1 11.82 -8.41 12.91
CA MET A 1 11.50 -8.28 11.48
C MET A 1 12.68 -8.92 10.78
N ASP A 2 12.47 -10.08 10.16
CA ASP A 2 13.53 -10.71 9.37
C ASP A 2 13.85 -9.77 8.21
N ASP A 3 15.15 -9.54 8.00
CA ASP A 3 15.65 -8.56 7.03
C ASP A 3 15.33 -9.05 5.61
N ILE A 4 14.35 -8.41 4.95
CA ILE A 4 13.90 -8.75 3.58
C ILE A 4 15.07 -8.74 2.59
N THR A 5 16.15 -8.02 2.90
CA THR A 5 17.38 -7.98 2.09
C THR A 5 18.07 -9.35 2.01
N VAL A 6 17.81 -10.26 2.96
CA VAL A 6 18.32 -11.65 2.92
C VAL A 6 17.78 -12.41 1.71
N LEU A 7 16.63 -12.01 1.18
CA LEU A 7 16.07 -12.61 -0.04
C LEU A 7 16.81 -12.17 -1.32
N GLY A 8 17.72 -11.20 -1.25
CA GLY A 8 18.44 -10.67 -2.41
C GLY A 8 17.52 -9.94 -3.40
N LEU A 9 16.40 -9.39 -2.91
CA LEU A 9 15.46 -8.60 -3.71
C LEU A 9 15.88 -7.13 -3.68
N ASP A 10 15.53 -6.39 -4.73
CA ASP A 10 15.71 -4.93 -4.81
C ASP A 10 14.42 -4.16 -4.53
N ALA A 11 13.26 -4.85 -4.55
CA ALA A 11 11.95 -4.24 -4.36
C ALA A 11 10.94 -5.17 -3.68
N MET A 12 9.95 -4.58 -3.01
CA MET A 12 8.80 -5.28 -2.40
C MET A 12 7.51 -4.51 -2.62
N GLU A 13 6.41 -5.25 -2.84
CA GLU A 13 5.05 -4.70 -2.76
C GLU A 13 4.34 -5.19 -1.49
N VAL A 14 3.79 -4.26 -0.71
CA VAL A 14 2.96 -4.58 0.48
C VAL A 14 1.48 -4.48 0.11
N GLN A 15 0.72 -5.52 0.45
CA GLN A 15 -0.72 -5.57 0.18
C GLN A 15 -1.55 -5.21 1.41
N THR A 16 -2.39 -4.19 1.29
CA THR A 16 -3.30 -3.76 2.37
C THR A 16 -4.68 -4.36 2.18
N VAL A 17 -4.80 -5.68 2.33
CA VAL A 17 -6.03 -6.46 2.02
C VAL A 17 -7.29 -5.87 2.66
N ARG A 18 -7.19 -5.17 3.81
CA ARG A 18 -8.36 -4.72 4.58
C ARG A 18 -8.31 -3.29 5.15
N THR A 19 -7.45 -2.40 4.64
CA THR A 19 -7.09 -1.05 5.18
C THR A 19 -5.87 -1.05 6.09
N ILE A 20 -5.16 0.08 6.08
CA ILE A 20 -4.08 0.40 7.01
C ILE A 20 -4.67 0.51 8.40
N GLN A 21 -4.18 -0.35 9.27
CA GLN A 21 -4.60 -0.42 10.66
C GLN A 21 -3.73 0.57 11.47
N PRO A 22 -4.30 1.61 12.10
CA PRO A 22 -3.53 2.61 12.84
C PRO A 22 -2.62 2.02 13.92
N GLN A 23 -3.02 0.89 14.52
CA GLN A 23 -2.23 0.17 15.52
C GLN A 23 -0.89 -0.39 15.00
N HIS A 24 -0.68 -0.42 13.69
CA HIS A 24 0.58 -0.87 13.08
C HIS A 24 1.41 0.29 12.52
N PHE A 25 1.09 1.54 12.86
CA PHE A 25 1.81 2.72 12.36
C PHE A 25 3.32 2.62 12.54
N ASP A 26 3.79 2.23 13.72
CA ASP A 26 5.23 2.12 14.01
C ASP A 26 5.95 1.13 13.08
N GLN A 27 5.26 0.06 12.67
CA GLN A 27 5.82 -0.94 11.75
C GLN A 27 5.92 -0.38 10.33
N TYR A 28 4.91 0.35 9.87
CA TYR A 28 4.96 1.04 8.57
C TYR A 28 6.05 2.10 8.55
N TRP A 29 6.20 2.86 9.64
CA TRP A 29 7.26 3.86 9.76
C TRP A 29 8.65 3.23 9.76
N GLN A 30 8.85 2.13 10.49
CA GLN A 30 10.10 1.37 10.47
C GLN A 30 10.42 0.85 9.06
N ALA A 31 9.42 0.32 8.33
CA ALA A 31 9.60 -0.10 6.95
C ALA A 31 10.01 1.06 6.03
N GLY A 32 9.45 2.26 6.22
CA GLY A 32 9.84 3.46 5.48
C GLY A 32 11.26 3.95 5.77
N ILE A 33 11.70 3.87 7.04
CA ILE A 33 13.09 4.18 7.39
C ILE A 33 14.05 3.17 6.77
N LEU A 34 13.71 1.88 6.80
CA LEU A 34 14.53 0.82 6.24
C LEU A 34 14.70 0.99 4.74
N SER A 35 13.60 1.16 4.00
CA SER A 35 13.62 1.35 2.54
C SER A 35 14.50 2.53 2.13
N TRP A 36 14.41 3.65 2.85
CA TRP A 36 15.26 4.81 2.62
C TRP A 36 16.75 4.54 2.87
N LYS A 37 17.09 3.81 3.93
CA LYS A 37 18.48 3.54 4.31
C LYS A 37 19.15 2.48 3.44
N SER A 38 18.39 1.53 2.90
CA SER A 38 18.91 0.40 2.14
C SER A 38 18.76 0.55 0.62
N ASP A 39 18.27 1.69 0.13
CA ASP A 39 17.92 1.92 -1.28
C ASP A 39 17.01 0.81 -1.84
N PHE A 40 16.16 0.26 -0.97
CA PHE A 40 15.27 -0.85 -1.31
C PHE A 40 13.89 -0.29 -1.68
N GLU A 41 13.40 -0.62 -2.87
CA GLU A 41 12.18 -0.02 -3.38
C GLU A 41 10.94 -0.63 -2.72
N MET A 42 10.17 0.22 -2.03
CA MET A 42 8.85 -0.15 -1.53
C MET A 42 7.76 0.24 -2.52
N ASN A 43 6.76 -0.62 -2.66
CA ASN A 43 5.55 -0.38 -3.42
C ASN A 43 4.34 -0.81 -2.58
N MET A 44 3.15 -0.29 -2.90
CA MET A 44 1.93 -0.65 -2.19
C MET A 44 0.82 -1.04 -3.15
N HIS A 45 0.16 -2.15 -2.83
CA HIS A 45 -1.10 -2.51 -3.46
C HIS A 45 -2.26 -1.97 -2.63
N GLY A 46 -3.11 -1.17 -3.27
CA GLY A 46 -4.37 -0.72 -2.71
C GLY A 46 -5.38 -1.86 -2.52
N PRO A 47 -6.49 -1.61 -1.83
CA PRO A 47 -7.46 -2.66 -1.51
C PRO A 47 -8.13 -3.24 -2.76
N TYR A 48 -8.34 -4.56 -2.74
CA TYR A 48 -8.88 -5.36 -3.85
C TYR A 48 -10.29 -4.97 -4.32
N TYR A 49 -11.11 -4.40 -3.44
CA TYR A 49 -12.51 -4.07 -3.72
C TYR A 49 -12.67 -2.62 -4.24
N ALA A 50 -11.91 -2.27 -5.26
CA ALA A 50 -12.03 -0.99 -5.93
C ALA A 50 -13.17 -1.04 -6.95
N GLU A 51 -14.09 -0.08 -6.87
CA GLU A 51 -15.25 0.05 -7.72
C GLU A 51 -15.31 1.45 -8.33
N LEU A 52 -14.27 1.82 -9.08
CA LEU A 52 -14.21 3.14 -9.72
C LEU A 52 -15.27 3.28 -10.83
N LEU A 53 -15.61 2.18 -11.49
CA LEU A 53 -16.60 2.12 -12.56
C LEU A 53 -18.04 1.91 -12.05
N GLY A 54 -18.22 1.73 -10.73
CA GLY A 54 -19.53 1.55 -10.11
C GLY A 54 -20.35 2.84 -9.96
N SER A 55 -21.43 2.73 -9.19
CA SER A 55 -22.29 3.86 -8.81
C SER A 55 -21.52 4.96 -8.09
N ARG A 56 -22.10 6.16 -7.99
CA ARG A 56 -21.51 7.28 -7.22
C ARG A 56 -21.15 6.89 -5.78
N ARG A 57 -21.99 6.05 -5.14
CA ARG A 57 -21.74 5.56 -3.78
C ARG A 57 -20.52 4.65 -3.72
N GLU A 58 -20.40 3.71 -4.64
CA GLU A 58 -19.28 2.76 -4.71
C GLU A 58 -17.97 3.46 -5.04
N ARG A 59 -18.00 4.38 -6.02
CA ARG A 59 -16.84 5.20 -6.38
C ARG A 59 -16.36 6.05 -5.21
N ASN A 60 -17.27 6.71 -4.47
CA ASN A 60 -16.88 7.51 -3.30
C ASN A 60 -16.24 6.65 -2.19
N ARG A 61 -16.77 5.44 -1.94
CA ARG A 61 -16.18 4.50 -0.97
C ARG A 61 -14.79 4.04 -1.43
N THR A 62 -14.62 3.81 -2.73
CA THR A 62 -13.33 3.43 -3.32
C THR A 62 -12.31 4.54 -3.16
N LEU A 63 -12.66 5.78 -3.53
CA LEU A 63 -11.77 6.93 -3.43
C LEU A 63 -11.29 7.18 -1.99
N SER A 64 -12.17 7.06 -0.99
CA SER A 64 -11.78 7.21 0.42
C SER A 64 -10.76 6.15 0.88
N LYS A 65 -10.88 4.91 0.39
CA LYS A 65 -9.90 3.85 0.66
C LYS A 65 -8.58 4.10 -0.09
N MET A 66 -8.65 4.61 -1.33
CA MET A 66 -7.47 4.99 -2.10
C MET A 66 -6.70 6.11 -1.41
N GLU A 67 -7.39 7.11 -0.87
CA GLU A 67 -6.79 8.18 -0.06
C GLU A 67 -6.04 7.62 1.15
N THR A 68 -6.66 6.70 1.89
CA THR A 68 -5.98 6.05 3.03
C THR A 68 -4.73 5.30 2.57
N SER A 69 -4.79 4.61 1.43
CA SER A 69 -3.65 3.90 0.84
C SER A 69 -2.53 4.85 0.44
N LEU A 70 -2.86 6.01 -0.15
CA LEU A 70 -1.89 7.06 -0.48
C LEU A 70 -1.17 7.58 0.78
N GLN A 71 -1.91 7.81 1.87
CA GLN A 71 -1.31 8.26 3.13
C GLN A 71 -0.32 7.23 3.69
N ALA A 72 -0.64 5.94 3.64
CA ALA A 72 0.32 4.92 4.09
C ALA A 72 1.45 4.67 3.11
N GLY A 73 1.22 4.79 1.80
CA GLY A 73 2.27 4.77 0.79
C GLY A 73 3.36 5.78 1.14
N LYS A 74 2.97 7.00 1.55
CA LYS A 74 3.92 8.02 2.03
C LYS A 74 4.70 7.57 3.28
N ILE A 75 4.05 6.91 4.22
CA ILE A 75 4.67 6.45 5.48
C ILE A 75 5.75 5.38 5.21
N ILE A 76 5.49 4.46 4.28
CA ILE A 76 6.45 3.38 3.94
C ILE A 76 7.47 3.78 2.86
N ASN A 77 7.46 5.04 2.41
CA ASN A 77 8.26 5.52 1.28
C ASN A 77 8.00 4.72 -0.02
N ALA A 78 6.72 4.45 -0.31
CA ALA A 78 6.32 3.73 -1.51
C ALA A 78 6.56 4.58 -2.78
N ARG A 79 7.16 3.97 -3.79
CA ARG A 79 7.40 4.60 -5.10
C ARG A 79 6.18 4.50 -6.01
N HIS A 80 5.51 3.35 -6.00
CA HIS A 80 4.31 3.10 -6.78
C HIS A 80 3.16 2.60 -5.91
N LEU A 81 1.94 3.03 -6.28
CA LEU A 81 0.70 2.49 -5.74
C LEU A 81 -0.15 1.89 -6.85
N THR A 82 -0.46 0.60 -6.70
CA THR A 82 -1.23 -0.16 -7.68
C THR A 82 -2.67 -0.33 -7.21
N PHE A 83 -3.64 -0.08 -8.10
CA PHE A 83 -5.06 -0.29 -7.83
C PHE A 83 -5.74 -0.99 -9.01
N HIS A 84 -6.71 -1.84 -8.72
CA HIS A 84 -7.67 -2.29 -9.72
C HIS A 84 -8.72 -1.20 -9.97
N VAL A 85 -9.26 -1.14 -11.18
CA VAL A 85 -10.29 -0.15 -11.57
C VAL A 85 -11.72 -0.63 -11.28
N GLY A 86 -11.92 -1.94 -11.14
CA GLY A 86 -13.20 -2.61 -10.95
C GLY A 86 -12.98 -4.05 -10.48
N PRO A 87 -14.06 -4.82 -10.29
CA PRO A 87 -13.99 -6.19 -9.79
C PRO A 87 -13.37 -7.10 -10.86
N TYR A 88 -12.78 -8.20 -10.41
CA TYR A 88 -12.53 -9.34 -11.28
C TYR A 88 -13.90 -9.96 -11.57
N GLY A 89 -14.31 -9.95 -12.84
CA GLY A 89 -15.66 -10.32 -13.30
C GLY A 89 -16.13 -11.70 -12.86
#